data_AF-A0A660MW86-F1
#
_entry.id   AF-A0A660MW86-F1
#
_cell.length_a   1.000
_cell.length_b   1.000
_cell.length_c   1.000
_cell.angle_alpha   90.00
_cell.angle_beta   90.00
_cell.angle_gamma   90.00
#
_symmetry.space_group_name_H-M   'P 1'
#
loop_
_entity.id
_entity.type
_entity.pdbx_description
1 polymer ?
#
loop_
_entity_poly.entity_id
_entity_poly.type
_entity_poly.pdbx_seq_one_letter_code
_entity_poly.pdbx_strand_id
1 'polypeptide(L)'
;LVKRARKYNLGITTITQDVEDFVGSSYGKPIMTNSSIQLLLKQSSASIDVLQNVFKLTEQEKYILLNAAVGQGLFFAGTEHVGIQVIASYFEDKIINTNPNK
;
A
#
# COMPACT_ATOMS: atom_id res chain seq x y z
N LEU A 1 -1.37 18.77 -6.70
CA LEU A 1 -1.34 18.01 -7.96
C LEU A 1 -2.40 16.90 -7.98
N VAL A 2 -2.47 16.02 -6.97
CA VAL A 2 -3.44 14.90 -6.91
C VAL A 2 -4.91 15.30 -7.12
N LYS A 3 -5.38 16.40 -6.50
CA LYS A 3 -6.75 16.89 -6.71
C LYS A 3 -7.08 17.34 -8.15
N ARG A 4 -6.08 17.68 -8.97
CA ARG A 4 -6.27 18.09 -10.38
C ARG A 4 -6.00 16.95 -11.36
N ALA A 5 -5.19 15.96 -10.99
CA ALA A 5 -4.77 14.86 -11.88
C ALA A 5 -5.96 14.09 -12.48
N ARG A 6 -7.03 13.87 -11.69
CA ARG A 6 -8.27 13.23 -12.16
C ARG A 6 -8.94 13.98 -13.32
N LYS A 7 -8.82 15.31 -13.39
CA LYS A 7 -9.36 16.12 -14.49
C LYS A 7 -8.61 15.90 -15.81
N TYR A 8 -7.34 15.48 -15.73
CA TYR A 8 -6.46 15.28 -16.89
C TYR A 8 -6.24 13.81 -17.21
N ASN A 9 -7.05 12.89 -16.66
CA ASN A 9 -6.87 11.44 -16.78
C ASN A 9 -5.47 10.96 -16.37
N LEU A 10 -4.83 11.66 -15.43
CA LEU A 10 -3.52 11.28 -14.90
C LEU A 10 -3.71 10.43 -13.64
N GLY A 11 -3.12 9.24 -13.62
CA GLY A 11 -2.98 8.40 -12.43
C GLY A 11 -1.74 8.81 -11.64
N ILE A 12 -1.87 8.92 -10.31
CA ILE A 12 -0.73 9.15 -9.42
C ILE A 12 -0.63 7.96 -8.48
N THR A 13 0.48 7.26 -8.57
CA THR A 13 0.84 6.16 -7.67
C THR A 13 1.91 6.66 -6.73
N THR A 14 1.64 6.64 -5.44
CA THR A 14 2.61 6.96 -4.40
C THR A 14 3.02 5.67 -3.71
N ILE A 15 4.33 5.43 -3.64
CA ILE A 15 4.91 4.27 -2.98
C ILE A 15 5.78 4.82 -1.85
N THR A 16 5.47 4.44 -0.61
CA THR A 16 6.25 4.82 0.57
C THR A 16 6.46 3.59 1.46
N GLN A 17 7.62 3.51 2.09
CA GLN A 17 7.92 2.52 3.12
C GLN A 17 7.57 3.05 4.51
N ASP A 18 7.55 4.37 4.68
CA ASP A 18 7.16 5.03 5.92
C ASP A 18 5.78 5.67 5.74
N VAL A 19 4.77 5.06 6.36
CA VAL A 19 3.39 5.54 6.26
C VAL A 19 3.07 6.55 7.37
N GLU A 20 3.80 6.52 8.48
CA GLU A 20 3.59 7.46 9.60
C GLU A 20 3.97 8.88 9.17
N ASP A 21 5.14 9.03 8.57
CA ASP A 21 5.61 10.30 8.02
C ASP A 21 4.69 10.82 6.90
N PHE A 22 4.16 9.90 6.09
CA PHE A 22 3.24 10.24 5.02
C PHE A 22 1.92 10.79 5.57
N VAL A 23 1.33 10.14 6.57
CA VAL A 23 0.05 10.58 7.17
C VAL A 23 0.22 11.84 8.02
N GLY A 24 1.38 12.00 8.67
CA GLY A 24 1.74 13.19 9.45
C GLY A 24 1.92 14.45 8.58
N SER A 25 2.30 14.28 7.31
CA SER A 25 2.48 15.38 6.38
C SER A 25 1.16 16.04 5.97
N SER A 26 1.19 17.38 5.84
CA SER A 26 0.06 18.19 5.34
C SER A 26 -0.39 17.80 3.93
N TYR A 27 0.49 17.12 3.17
CA TYR A 27 0.21 16.68 1.80
C TYR A 27 -0.24 15.22 1.69
N GLY A 28 0.11 14.35 2.64
CA GLY A 28 -0.22 12.92 2.51
C GLY A 28 -1.67 12.58 2.81
N LYS A 29 -2.30 13.26 3.78
CA LYS A 29 -3.75 13.13 4.06
C LYS A 29 -4.62 13.34 2.81
N PRO A 30 -4.44 14.43 2.02
CA PRO A 30 -5.17 14.61 0.76
C PRO A 30 -4.91 13.52 -0.29
N ILE A 31 -3.70 12.96 -0.34
CA ILE A 31 -3.39 11.92 -1.33
C ILE A 31 -4.13 10.64 -0.97
N MET A 32 -4.01 10.19 0.27
CA MET A 32 -4.66 8.99 0.77
C MET A 32 -6.19 9.06 0.64
N THR A 33 -6.80 10.18 1.00
CA THR A 33 -8.26 10.38 0.93
C THR A 33 -8.81 10.48 -0.50
N ASN A 34 -7.99 10.89 -1.48
CA ASN A 34 -8.43 10.98 -2.88
C ASN A 34 -8.01 9.76 -3.73
N SER A 35 -7.21 8.84 -3.16
CA SER A 35 -6.87 7.58 -3.79
C SER A 35 -8.05 6.62 -3.72
N SER A 36 -8.60 6.26 -4.88
CA SER A 36 -9.67 5.26 -5.00
C SER A 36 -9.20 3.82 -4.78
N ILE A 37 -7.89 3.61 -4.94
CA ILE A 37 -7.23 2.32 -4.79
C ILE A 37 -6.06 2.51 -3.83
N GLN A 38 -5.94 1.61 -2.86
CA GLN A 38 -4.82 1.59 -1.94
C GLN A 38 -4.30 0.15 -1.82
N LEU A 39 -2.99 0.00 -1.68
CA LEU A 39 -2.35 -1.30 -1.55
C LEU A 39 -1.42 -1.25 -0.34
N LEU A 40 -1.72 -2.06 0.68
CA LEU A 40 -0.88 -2.24 1.85
C LEU A 40 -0.22 -3.62 1.77
N LEU A 41 1.08 -3.64 1.55
CA LEU A 41 1.89 -4.86 1.66
C LEU A 41 2.31 -5.09 3.12
N LYS A 42 3.07 -6.15 3.38
CA LYS A 42 3.63 -6.45 4.71
C LYS A 42 4.16 -5.19 5.42
N GLN A 43 3.72 -5.00 6.66
CA GLN A 43 4.12 -3.87 7.50
C GLN A 43 4.90 -4.33 8.73
N SER A 44 5.69 -3.43 9.30
CA SER A 44 6.34 -3.64 10.59
C SER A 44 5.34 -3.48 11.74
N SER A 45 5.62 -4.11 12.88
CA SER A 45 4.80 -3.94 14.09
C SER A 45 4.81 -2.53 14.65
N ALA A 46 5.82 -1.71 14.31
CA ALA A 46 5.89 -0.32 14.74
C ALA A 46 4.80 0.54 14.08
N SER A 47 4.57 0.34 12.78
CA SER A 47 3.68 1.21 11.99
C SER A 47 2.27 0.67 11.82
N ILE A 48 2.02 -0.59 12.20
CA ILE A 48 0.71 -1.22 12.00
C ILE A 48 -0.40 -0.58 12.85
N ASP A 49 -0.10 -0.08 14.05
CA ASP A 49 -1.09 0.54 14.94
C ASP A 49 -1.57 1.89 14.39
N VAL A 50 -0.66 2.66 13.80
CA VAL A 50 -1.01 3.91 13.12
C VAL A 50 -1.85 3.60 11.89
N LEU A 51 -1.44 2.63 11.07
CA LEU A 51 -2.18 2.19 9.89
C LEU A 51 -3.60 1.71 10.23
N GLN A 52 -3.76 0.97 11.32
CA GLN A 52 -5.06 0.50 11.78
C GLN A 52 -6.03 1.67 12.03
N ASN A 53 -5.56 2.72 12.70
CA ASN A 53 -6.38 3.91 12.97
C ASN A 53 -6.66 4.73 11.71
N VAL A 54 -5.69 4.82 10.82
CA VAL A 54 -5.74 5.65 9.61
C VAL A 54 -6.64 5.02 8.53
N PHE A 55 -6.47 3.72 8.30
CA PHE A 55 -7.17 2.94 7.28
C PHE A 55 -8.40 2.20 7.83
N LYS A 56 -8.70 2.35 9.13
CA LYS A 56 -9.80 1.67 9.84
C LYS A 56 -9.78 0.15 9.65
N LEU A 57 -8.59 -0.42 9.80
CA LEU A 57 -8.39 -1.87 9.68
C LEU A 57 -9.01 -2.60 10.86
N THR A 58 -9.51 -3.79 10.59
CA THR A 58 -9.89 -4.76 11.62
C THR A 58 -8.65 -5.40 12.25
N GLU A 59 -8.80 -5.97 13.45
CA GLU A 59 -7.73 -6.74 14.10
C GLU A 59 -7.27 -7.94 13.24
N GLN A 60 -8.18 -8.53 12.47
CA GLN A 60 -7.89 -9.62 11.54
C GLN A 60 -7.00 -9.14 10.39
N GLU A 61 -7.33 -8.01 9.78
CA GLU A 61 -6.54 -7.40 8.69
C GLU A 61 -5.14 -6.99 9.15
N LYS A 62 -5.03 -6.44 10.36
CA LYS A 62 -3.76 -6.17 11.03
C LYS A 62 -2.90 -7.42 11.12
N TYR A 63 -3.49 -8.52 11.59
CA TYR A 63 -2.78 -9.80 11.72
C TYR A 63 -2.31 -10.34 10.36
N ILE A 64 -3.12 -10.19 9.32
CA ILE A 64 -2.75 -10.56 7.94
C ILE A 64 -1.55 -9.74 7.47
N LEU A 65 -1.53 -8.42 7.69
CA LEU A 65 -0.43 -7.56 7.27
C LEU A 65 0.88 -7.83 8.03
N LEU A 66 0.80 -8.21 9.31
CA LEU A 66 1.98 -8.58 10.11
C LEU A 66 2.59 -9.91 9.66
N ASN A 67 1.74 -10.88 9.32
CA ASN A 67 2.16 -12.23 8.93
C ASN A 67 2.31 -12.43 7.42
N ALA A 68 2.02 -11.40 6.61
CA ALA A 68 2.12 -11.47 5.16
C ALA A 68 3.54 -11.86 4.70
N ALA A 69 3.61 -12.73 3.70
CA ALA A 69 4.85 -13.02 2.99
C ALA A 69 5.21 -11.87 2.02
N VAL A 70 6.43 -11.89 1.48
CA VAL A 70 6.84 -10.97 0.41
C VAL A 70 5.90 -11.15 -0.79
N GLY A 71 5.28 -10.06 -1.23
CA GLY A 71 4.29 -10.06 -2.31
C GLY A 71 2.84 -10.29 -1.86
N GLN A 72 2.57 -10.49 -0.58
CA GLN A 72 1.21 -10.56 -0.03
C GLN A 72 0.83 -9.26 0.69
N GLY A 73 -0.47 -8.93 0.68
CA GLY A 73 -0.98 -7.73 1.32
C GLY A 73 -2.49 -7.59 1.25
N LEU A 74 -2.98 -6.40 1.63
CA LEU A 74 -4.37 -5.99 1.52
C LEU A 74 -4.53 -4.93 0.43
N PHE A 75 -5.55 -5.11 -0.39
CA PHE A 75 -5.97 -4.22 -1.45
C PHE A 75 -7.31 -3.59 -1.10
N PHE A 76 -7.35 -2.26 -1.17
CA PHE A 76 -8.53 -1.47 -0.86
C PHE A 76 -9.06 -0.88 -2.16
N ALA A 77 -10.32 -1.17 -2.47
CA ALA A 77 -11.04 -0.59 -3.59
C ALA A 77 -12.32 0.07 -3.08
N GLY A 78 -12.25 1.37 -2.79
CA GLY A 78 -13.34 2.07 -2.13
C GLY A 78 -13.55 1.57 -0.70
N THR A 79 -14.65 0.87 -0.46
CA THR A 79 -15.01 0.30 0.85
C THR A 79 -14.63 -1.18 1.00
N GLU A 80 -14.25 -1.83 -0.10
CA GLU A 80 -13.93 -3.26 -0.10
C GLU A 80 -12.47 -3.48 0.21
N HIS A 81 -12.21 -4.42 1.13
CA HIS A 81 -10.88 -4.82 1.55
C HIS A 81 -10.66 -6.28 1.13
N VAL A 82 -9.63 -6.53 0.32
CA VAL A 82 -9.36 -7.85 -0.25
C VAL A 82 -7.91 -8.22 -0.03
N GLY A 83 -7.66 -9.44 0.47
CA GLY A 83 -6.30 -9.99 0.52
C GLY A 83 -5.80 -10.30 -0.89
N ILE A 84 -4.59 -9.85 -1.23
CA ILE A 84 -3.98 -10.11 -2.53
C ILE A 84 -2.60 -10.74 -2.40
N GLN A 85 -2.24 -11.47 -3.44
CA GLN A 85 -0.89 -11.98 -3.65
C GLN A 85 -0.41 -11.56 -5.04
N VAL A 86 0.65 -10.77 -5.06
CA VAL A 86 1.33 -10.31 -6.27
C VAL A 86 2.42 -11.33 -6.61
N ILE A 87 2.30 -11.92 -7.79
CA ILE A 87 3.25 -12.91 -8.33
C ILE A 87 3.86 -12.31 -9.59
N ALA A 88 5.18 -12.21 -9.64
CA ALA A 88 5.88 -11.78 -10.85
C ALA A 88 5.85 -12.89 -11.90
N SER A 89 5.65 -12.54 -13.17
CA SER A 89 5.83 -13.49 -14.26
C SER A 89 7.29 -13.92 -14.39
N TYR A 90 7.54 -15.07 -15.03
CA TYR A 90 8.90 -15.58 -15.25
C TYR A 90 9.83 -14.57 -15.93
N PHE A 91 9.31 -13.78 -16.88
CA PHE A 91 10.08 -12.77 -17.60
C PHE A 91 10.37 -11.55 -16.73
N GLU A 92 9.41 -11.11 -15.92
CA GLU A 92 9.60 -10.00 -15.00
C GLU A 92 10.63 -10.36 -13.92
N ASP A 93 10.53 -11.54 -13.29
CA ASP A 93 11.49 -11.97 -12.25
C ASP A 93 12.94 -11.94 -12.74
N LYS A 94 13.21 -12.19 -14.03
CA LYS A 94 14.56 -12.05 -14.58
C LYS A 94 15.06 -10.60 -14.69
N ILE A 95 14.16 -9.63 -14.85
CA ILE A 95 14.50 -8.23 -15.12
C ILE A 95 14.52 -7.41 -13.83
N ILE A 96 13.56 -7.63 -12.93
CA ILE A 96 13.37 -6.82 -11.72
C ILE A 96 14.10 -7.36 -10.49
N ASN A 97 14.65 -8.57 -10.54
CA ASN A 97 15.31 -9.17 -9.40
C ASN A 97 16.60 -8.42 -9.04
N THR A 98 16.55 -7.71 -7.91
CA THR A 98 17.68 -6.96 -7.34
C THR A 98 18.44 -7.78 -6.31
N ASN A 99 18.12 -9.07 -6.13
CA ASN A 99 18.77 -9.93 -5.16
C ASN A 99 20.09 -10.46 -5.73
N PRO A 100 21.26 -10.07 -5.19
CA PRO A 100 22.56 -10.49 -5.72
C PRO A 100 22.87 -11.98 -5.47
N ASN A 101 22.10 -12.67 -4.62
CA ASN A 101 22.38 -14.04 -4.15
C ASN A 101 21.28 -15.07 -4.51
N LYS A 102 20.52 -14.85 -5.59
CA LYS A 102 19.56 -15.84 -6.08
C LYS A 102 20.23 -16.82 -7.04
#